data_AF-A0A2N4YWQ1-F1
#
_entry.id   AF-A0A2N4YWQ1-F1
#
_cell.length_a   1.000
_cell.length_b   1.000
_cell.length_c   1.000
_cell.angle_alpha   90.00
_cell.angle_beta   90.00
_cell.angle_gamma   90.00
#
_symmetry.space_group_name_H-M   'P 1'
#
loop_
_entity.id
_entity.type
_entity.pdbx_description
1 polymer ?
#
loop_
_entity_poly.entity_id
_entity_poly.type
_entity_poly.pdbx_seq_one_letter_code
_entity_poly.pdbx_strand_id
1 'polypeptide(L)'
;MMYHIPDVLSVDQVAEFTRQLAQAEWVDGRVTVGSQGAAVKQNQQIDTRTPLYARLQAAVLDALRGHPQFFSAALPRTISAPLFNRYGPG
;
A
#
# COMPACT_ATOMS: atom_id res chain seq x y z
N MET A 1 18.08 -1.28 12.56
CA MET A 1 17.11 -0.47 13.33
C MET A 1 16.22 0.25 12.34
N MET A 2 14.89 0.17 12.50
CA MET A 2 13.91 0.83 11.61
C MET A 2 13.26 2.01 12.35
N TYR A 3 12.97 3.10 11.63
CA TYR A 3 12.33 4.29 12.19
C TYR A 3 10.81 4.20 12.05
N HIS A 4 10.06 4.38 13.13
CA HIS A 4 8.60 4.28 13.14
C HIS A 4 7.98 5.68 13.10
N ILE A 5 6.99 5.87 12.23
CA ILE A 5 6.20 7.10 12.14
C ILE A 5 4.77 6.74 12.56
N PRO A 6 4.34 7.15 13.77
CA PRO A 6 3.00 6.83 14.25
C PRO A 6 1.95 7.70 13.54
N ASP A 7 0.72 7.19 13.54
CA ASP A 7 -0.49 7.94 13.18
C ASP A 7 -0.44 8.59 11.78
N VAL A 8 0.23 7.95 10.82
CA VAL A 8 0.21 8.39 9.41
C VAL A 8 -1.21 8.42 8.86
N LEU A 9 -2.01 7.41 9.21
CA LEU A 9 -3.45 7.40 8.97
C LEU A 9 -4.17 7.46 10.32
N SER A 10 -5.24 8.26 10.41
CA SER A 10 -6.13 8.25 11.57
C SER A 10 -6.89 6.93 11.67
N VAL A 11 -7.43 6.63 12.85
CA VAL A 11 -8.25 5.43 13.08
C VAL A 11 -9.43 5.36 12.09
N ASP A 12 -10.08 6.49 11.82
CA ASP A 12 -11.20 6.56 10.87
C ASP A 12 -10.76 6.30 9.43
N GLN A 13 -9.60 6.83 9.04
CA GLN A 13 -9.00 6.56 7.72
C GLN A 13 -8.64 5.08 7.58
N VAL A 14 -8.05 4.47 8.61
CA VAL A 14 -7.76 3.04 8.62
C VAL A 14 -9.05 2.23 8.47
N ALA A 15 -10.09 2.55 9.22
CA ALA A 15 -11.38 1.86 9.14
C ALA A 15 -12.02 1.97 7.74
N GLU A 16 -11.95 3.15 7.11
CA GLU A 16 -12.43 3.35 5.75
C GLU A 16 -11.62 2.57 4.72
N PHE A 17 -10.29 2.55 4.85
CA PHE A 17 -9.43 1.71 4.02
C PHE A 17 -9.81 0.24 4.17
N THR A 18 -9.96 -0.26 5.39
CA THR A 18 -10.36 -1.65 5.63
C THR A 18 -11.70 -1.99 4.95
N ARG A 19 -12.71 -1.11 5.02
CA ARG A 19 -13.99 -1.31 4.33
C ARG A 19 -13.83 -1.40 2.82
N GLN A 20 -13.09 -0.46 2.21
CA GLN A 20 -12.88 -0.45 0.76
C GLN A 20 -12.05 -1.67 0.29
N LEU A 21 -11.01 -2.02 1.04
CA LEU A 21 -10.13 -3.16 0.75
C LEU A 21 -10.86 -4.51 0.84
N ALA A 22 -11.84 -4.63 1.74
CA ALA A 22 -12.66 -5.84 1.86
C ALA A 22 -13.50 -6.11 0.61
N GLN A 23 -13.84 -5.07 -0.16
CA GLN A 23 -14.64 -5.15 -1.38
C GLN A 23 -13.80 -5.08 -2.66
N ALA A 24 -12.48 -4.94 -2.54
CA ALA A 24 -11.58 -4.80 -3.69
C ALA A 24 -11.47 -6.09 -4.50
N GLU A 25 -11.17 -5.95 -5.79
CA GLU A 25 -10.77 -7.07 -6.64
C GLU A 25 -9.31 -7.44 -6.37
N TRP A 26 -9.11 -8.65 -5.85
CA TRP A 26 -7.79 -9.18 -5.50
C TRP A 26 -7.32 -10.18 -6.55
N VAL A 27 -6.17 -9.92 -7.16
CA VAL A 27 -5.53 -10.78 -8.16
C VAL A 27 -4.31 -11.49 -7.55
N ASP A 28 -3.91 -12.61 -8.15
CA ASP A 28 -2.68 -13.31 -7.74
C ASP A 28 -1.48 -12.36 -7.89
N GLY A 29 -0.73 -12.15 -6.81
CA GLY A 29 0.43 -11.28 -6.77
C GLY A 29 1.56 -11.70 -7.71
N ARG A 30 1.54 -12.94 -8.23
CA ARG A 30 2.43 -13.42 -9.29
C ARG A 30 2.21 -12.72 -10.63
N VAL A 31 0.99 -12.22 -10.88
CA VAL A 31 0.67 -11.46 -12.10
C VAL A 31 1.40 -10.10 -12.13
N THR A 32 1.84 -9.59 -10.97
CA THR A 32 2.49 -8.28 -10.84
C THR A 32 4.01 -8.32 -10.69
N VAL A 33 4.64 -9.50 -10.74
CA VAL A 33 6.10 -9.65 -10.65
C VAL A 33 6.67 -10.25 -11.94
N GLY A 34 7.84 -9.76 -12.35
CA GLY A 34 8.62 -10.41 -13.41
C GLY A 34 8.97 -11.85 -13.04
N SER A 35 9.44 -12.64 -14.03
CA SER A 35 9.64 -14.10 -13.94
C SER A 35 10.39 -14.59 -12.69
N GLN A 36 11.29 -13.79 -12.11
CA GLN A 36 12.05 -14.15 -10.90
C GLN A 36 11.25 -14.07 -9.59
N GLY A 37 10.17 -13.27 -9.51
CA GLY A 37 9.37 -13.12 -8.28
C GLY A 37 8.23 -14.12 -8.13
N ALA A 38 7.88 -14.84 -9.20
CA ALA A 38 6.70 -15.70 -9.23
C ALA A 38 6.84 -16.98 -8.37
N ALA A 39 8.08 -17.44 -8.15
CA ALA A 39 8.35 -18.70 -7.46
C ALA A 39 8.00 -18.68 -5.95
N VAL A 40 8.02 -17.50 -5.31
CA VAL A 40 7.88 -17.37 -3.84
C VAL A 40 6.74 -16.45 -3.40
N LYS A 41 6.09 -15.74 -4.32
CA LYS A 41 5.04 -14.77 -3.99
C LYS A 41 3.68 -15.47 -3.78
N GLN A 42 3.40 -15.85 -2.53
CA GLN A 42 2.10 -16.33 -2.07
C GLN A 42 1.31 -15.18 -1.43
N ASN A 43 0.96 -14.18 -2.23
CA ASN A 43 0.11 -13.08 -1.77
C ASN A 43 -0.88 -12.67 -2.87
N GLN A 44 -1.85 -11.84 -2.50
CA GLN A 44 -2.75 -11.23 -3.46
C GLN A 44 -2.53 -9.72 -3.44
N GLN A 45 -2.73 -9.09 -4.59
CA GLN A 45 -2.64 -7.64 -4.74
C GLN A 45 -3.96 -7.11 -5.29
N ILE A 46 -4.35 -5.91 -4.92
CA ILE A 46 -5.47 -5.25 -5.62
C ILE A 46 -5.11 -5.11 -7.10
N ASP A 47 -6.08 -5.35 -7.99
CA ASP A 47 -5.91 -5.09 -9.41
C ASP A 47 -5.58 -3.60 -9.64
N THR A 48 -4.39 -3.35 -10.17
CA THR A 48 -3.82 -2.02 -10.37
C THR A 48 -4.56 -1.20 -11.43
N ARG A 49 -5.44 -1.84 -12.21
CA ARG A 49 -6.26 -1.19 -13.25
C ARG A 49 -7.56 -0.61 -12.69
N THR A 50 -7.86 -0.85 -11.41
CA THR A 50 -9.10 -0.39 -10.80
C THR A 50 -9.01 1.08 -10.37
N PRO A 51 -10.12 1.86 -10.47
CA PRO A 51 -10.17 3.21 -9.91
C PRO A 51 -9.97 3.24 -8.38
N LEU A 52 -10.27 2.14 -7.69
CA LEU A 52 -10.02 1.99 -6.27
C LEU A 52 -8.52 2.06 -5.95
N TYR A 53 -7.70 1.35 -6.71
CA TYR A 53 -6.24 1.34 -6.52
C TYR A 53 -5.64 2.75 -6.57
N ALA A 54 -5.97 3.53 -7.61
CA ALA A 54 -5.48 4.91 -7.74
C ALA A 54 -5.94 5.82 -6.57
N ARG A 55 -7.20 5.68 -6.12
CA ARG A 55 -7.74 6.44 -4.98
C ARG A 55 -7.01 6.13 -3.68
N LEU A 56 -6.80 4.85 -3.38
CA LEU A 56 -6.08 4.45 -2.16
C LEU A 56 -4.62 4.89 -2.20
N GLN A 57 -3.95 4.82 -3.36
CA GLN A 57 -2.58 5.34 -3.52
C GLN A 57 -2.50 6.83 -3.22
N ALA A 58 -3.39 7.63 -3.81
CA ALA A 58 -3.41 9.08 -3.59
C ALA A 58 -3.61 9.40 -2.11
N ALA A 59 -4.57 8.75 -1.44
CA ALA A 59 -4.85 8.97 -0.03
C ALA A 59 -3.65 8.66 0.89
N VAL A 60 -2.91 7.58 0.63
CA VAL A 60 -1.68 7.27 1.41
C VAL A 60 -0.58 8.28 1.14
N LEU A 61 -0.38 8.67 -0.13
CA LEU A 61 0.64 9.66 -0.49
C LEU A 61 0.34 11.02 0.13
N ASP A 62 -0.93 11.43 0.16
CA ASP A 62 -1.34 12.69 0.77
C ASP A 62 -1.17 12.67 2.29
N ALA A 63 -1.50 11.54 2.93
CA ALA A 63 -1.24 11.34 4.35
C ALA A 63 0.27 11.44 4.70
N LEU A 64 1.14 10.80 3.91
CA LEU A 64 2.59 10.88 4.09
C LEU A 64 3.14 12.29 3.84
N ARG A 65 2.61 13.01 2.84
CA ARG A 65 2.99 14.39 2.55
C ARG A 65 2.68 15.34 3.71
N GLY A 66 1.63 15.05 4.47
CA GLY A 66 1.24 15.80 5.66
C GLY A 66 2.11 15.53 6.90
N HIS A 67 3.11 14.64 6.85
CA HIS A 67 3.87 14.20 8.02
C HIS A 67 5.33 14.68 8.01
N PRO A 68 5.68 15.75 8.74
CA PRO A 68 7.05 16.30 8.73
C PRO A 68 8.13 15.30 9.15
N GLN A 69 7.80 14.36 10.05
CA GLN A 69 8.74 13.34 10.52
C GLN A 69 9.18 12.42 9.38
N PHE A 70 8.31 12.14 8.40
CA PHE A 70 8.65 11.36 7.22
C PHE A 70 9.74 12.04 6.39
N PHE A 71 9.60 13.33 6.11
CA PHE A 71 10.58 14.06 5.30
C PHE A 71 11.91 14.26 6.02
N SER A 72 11.88 14.55 7.32
CA SER A 72 13.13 14.67 8.09
C SER A 72 13.89 13.35 8.19
N ALA A 73 13.18 12.22 8.24
CA ALA A 73 13.81 10.90 8.38
C ALA A 73 14.26 10.30 7.04
N ALA A 74 13.46 10.46 5.97
CA ALA A 74 13.70 9.77 4.70
C ALA A 74 14.30 10.64 3.59
N LEU A 75 14.18 11.98 3.68
CA LEU A 75 14.62 12.95 2.66
C LEU A 75 14.32 12.48 1.21
N PRO A 76 13.06 12.11 0.89
CA PRO A 76 12.76 11.41 -0.35
C PRO A 76 12.90 12.33 -1.56
N ARG A 77 13.66 11.89 -2.57
CA ARG A 77 13.67 12.54 -3.90
C ARG A 77 12.40 12.24 -4.68
N THR A 78 11.95 10.98 -4.62
CA THR A 78 10.73 10.48 -5.26
C THR A 78 10.13 9.40 -4.37
N ILE A 79 8.80 9.35 -4.25
CA ILE A 79 8.08 8.28 -3.54
C ILE A 79 7.47 7.35 -4.57
N SER A 80 7.81 6.07 -4.51
CA SER A 80 7.14 5.05 -5.32
C SER A 80 5.70 4.90 -4.85
N ALA A 81 4.77 4.75 -5.79
CA ALA A 81 3.36 4.67 -5.46
C ALA A 81 3.07 3.40 -4.62
N PRO A 82 2.34 3.50 -3.50
CA PRO A 82 2.08 2.38 -2.61
C PRO A 82 1.41 1.21 -3.31
N LEU A 83 1.79 -0.02 -2.95
CA LEU A 83 1.09 -1.23 -3.38
C LEU A 83 0.22 -1.75 -2.23
N PHE A 84 -0.93 -2.32 -2.56
CA PHE A 84 -1.85 -2.91 -1.58
C PHE A 84 -1.87 -4.42 -1.74
N ASN A 85 -1.25 -5.11 -0.78
CA ASN A 85 -1.14 -6.57 -0.76
C ASN A 85 -1.90 -7.13 0.44
N ARG A 86 -2.46 -8.32 0.30
CA ARG A 86 -2.96 -9.13 1.41
C ARG A 86 -2.29 -10.50 1.41
N TYR A 87 -2.14 -11.03 2.61
CA TYR A 87 -1.60 -12.36 2.87
C TYR A 87 -2.71 -13.18 3.53
N GLY A 88 -2.95 -14.37 3.01
CA GLY A 88 -3.86 -15.34 3.60
C GLY A 88 -3.10 -16.35 4.46
N PRO A 89 -3.82 -17.32 5.05
CA PRO A 89 -3.18 -18.49 5.66
C PRO A 89 -2.26 -19.19 4.65
N GLY A 90 -1.03 -19.46 5.08
CA GLY A 90 0.03 -20.15 4.35
C GLY A 90 0.96 -20.85 5.33
#